data_AF-Z9JL15-F1
#
_entry.id   AF-Z9JL15-F1
#
_cell.length_a   1.000
_cell.length_b   1.000
_cell.length_c   1.000
_cell.angle_alpha   90.00
_cell.angle_beta   90.00
_cell.angle_gamma   90.00
#
_symmetry.space_group_name_H-M   'P 1'
#
loop_
_entity.id
_entity.type
_entity.pdbx_description
1 polymer ?
#
loop_
_entity_poly.entity_id
_entity_poly.type
_entity_poly.pdbx_seq_one_letter_code
_entity_poly.pdbx_strand_id
1 'polypeptide(L)' 'MYICICNAVTDDHIYEVAASCANLTELTMRTACGSSCGSCLNAAAELLGKARAECVMPTVNRPALLDVGTMCPTR' A
#
# COMPACT_ATOMS: atom_id res chain seq x y z
N MET A 1 -5.56 -7.72 5.62
CA MET A 1 -4.71 -8.31 6.70
C MET A 1 -3.77 -7.28 7.32
N TYR A 2 -3.38 -7.42 8.59
CA TYR A 2 -2.36 -6.54 9.19
C TYR A 2 -0.96 -6.90 8.67
N ILE A 3 -0.25 -5.90 8.18
CA ILE A 3 1.15 -6.01 7.78
C ILE A 3 2.06 -5.49 8.88
N CYS A 4 1.74 -4.35 9.51
CA CYS A 4 2.46 -3.83 10.67
C CYS A 4 1.55 -3.79 11.90
N ILE A 5 1.77 -4.70 12.85
CA ILE A 5 0.98 -4.74 14.09
C ILE A 5 1.30 -3.56 15.02
N CYS A 6 2.55 -3.09 15.06
CA CYS A 6 2.97 -1.99 15.93
C CYS A 6 2.24 -0.68 15.62
N ASN A 7 2.01 -0.43 14.33
CA ASN A 7 1.44 0.82 13.83
C ASN A 7 0.05 0.62 13.19
N ALA A 8 -0.57 -0.55 13.42
CA ALA A 8 -1.88 -0.93 12.90
C ALA A 8 -2.03 -0.71 11.37
N VAL A 9 -0.99 -1.00 10.60
CA VAL A 9 -1.00 -0.85 9.12
C VAL A 9 -1.50 -2.14 8.49
N THR A 10 -2.58 -2.05 7.72
CA THR A 10 -3.14 -3.15 6.94
C THR A 10 -2.58 -3.16 5.52
N ASP A 11 -2.81 -4.25 4.81
CA ASP A 11 -2.64 -4.35 3.36
C ASP A 11 -3.42 -3.25 2.62
N ASP A 12 -4.69 -3.01 2.95
CA ASP A 12 -5.49 -1.97 2.32
C ASP A 12 -4.85 -0.58 2.48
N HIS A 13 -4.34 -0.23 3.67
CA HIS A 13 -3.57 1.01 3.87
C HIS A 13 -2.35 1.09 2.93
N ILE A 14 -1.66 -0.04 2.69
CA ILE A 14 -0.51 -0.07 1.77
C ILE A 14 -0.96 0.12 0.33
N TYR A 15 -2.05 -0.51 -0.10
CA TYR A 15 -2.61 -0.34 -1.44
C TYR A 15 -3.05 1.10 -1.70
N GLU A 16 -3.71 1.75 -0.74
CA GLU A 16 -4.16 3.14 -0.83
C GLU A 16 -3.00 4.12 -1.08
N VAL A 17 -1.86 3.92 -0.42
CA VAL A 17 -0.72 4.83 -0.54
C VAL A 17 0.33 4.39 -1.58
N ALA A 18 0.27 3.14 -2.07
CA ALA A 18 1.28 2.54 -2.95
C ALA A 18 1.51 3.33 -4.24
N ALA A 19 0.45 3.87 -4.86
CA ALA A 19 0.56 4.68 -6.08
C ALA A 19 1.41 5.94 -5.88
N SER A 20 1.51 6.40 -4.64
CA SER A 20 2.20 7.63 -4.25
C SER A 20 3.52 7.38 -3.51
N CYS A 21 3.93 6.12 -3.33
CA CYS A 21 5.18 5.76 -2.66
C CYS A 21 6.18 5.13 -3.64
N ALA A 22 7.37 5.71 -3.75
CA ALA A 22 8.43 5.15 -4.59
C ALA A 22 9.18 3.98 -3.94
N ASN A 23 9.21 3.93 -2.60
CA ASN A 23 10.00 2.97 -1.83
C ASN A 23 9.45 2.80 -0.40
N LEU A 24 10.04 1.85 0.33
CA LEU A 24 9.69 1.55 1.72
C LEU A 24 9.84 2.75 2.65
N THR A 25 10.87 3.59 2.47
CA THR A 25 11.08 4.77 3.30
C THR A 25 9.90 5.73 3.21
N GLU A 26 9.39 5.96 2.00
CA GLU A 26 8.21 6.79 1.80
C GLU A 26 6.93 6.17 2.38
N LEU A 27 6.78 4.85 2.25
CA LEU A 27 5.70 4.12 2.92
C LEU A 27 5.77 4.29 4.45
N THR A 28 6.96 4.17 5.03
CA THR A 28 7.19 4.38 6.47
C THR A 28 6.88 5.81 6.88
N MET A 29 7.27 6.83 6.11
CA MET A 29 6.95 8.22 6.43
C MET A 29 5.44 8.50 6.45
N ARG A 30 4.68 7.86 5.57
CA ARG A 30 3.23 8.10 5.45
C ARG A 30 2.39 7.29 6.43
N THR A 31 2.81 6.07 6.76
CA THR A 31 1.99 5.10 7.51
C THR A 31 2.62 4.67 8.83
N ALA A 32 3.83 5.13 9.13
CA ALA A 32 4.71 4.58 10.17
C ALA A 32 5.06 3.09 9.98
N CYS A 33 4.67 2.41 8.89
CA CYS A 33 4.96 0.98 8.71
C CYS A 33 6.46 0.68 8.86
N GLY A 34 6.82 -0.21 9.79
CA GLY A 34 8.20 -0.61 10.04
C GLY A 34 9.04 0.33 10.91
N SER A 35 8.47 1.43 11.46
CA SER A 35 9.22 2.40 12.27
C SER A 35 9.51 1.97 13.72
N SER A 36 8.95 0.84 14.18
CA SER A 36 9.07 0.36 15.57
C SER A 36 9.99 -0.86 15.70
N CYS A 37 9.51 -2.07 15.43
CA CYS A 37 10.30 -3.31 15.58
C CYS A 37 10.91 -3.85 14.28
N GLY A 38 10.49 -3.32 13.13
CA GLY A 38 11.00 -3.69 11.81
C GLY A 38 10.62 -5.09 11.30
N SER A 39 9.91 -5.93 12.06
CA SER A 39 9.59 -7.31 11.65
C SER A 39 8.76 -7.42 10.37
N CYS A 40 7.98 -6.38 10.06
CA CYS A 40 7.13 -6.33 8.88
C CYS A 40 7.83 -5.83 7.61
N LEU A 41 9.10 -5.39 7.68
CA LEU A 41 9.76 -4.67 6.57
C LEU A 41 9.81 -5.50 5.28
N ASN A 42 10.15 -6.79 5.35
CA ASN A 42 10.20 -7.64 4.16
C ASN A 42 8.82 -7.84 3.53
N ALA A 43 7.81 -8.14 4.36
CA ALA A 43 6.42 -8.30 3.90
C ALA A 43 5.84 -7.00 3.32
N ALA A 44 6.14 -5.87 3.94
CA ALA A 44 5.74 -4.55 3.46
C ALA A 44 6.43 -4.19 2.13
N ALA A 45 7.71 -4.53 1.95
CA ALA A 45 8.44 -4.32 0.69
C ALA A 45 7.80 -5.11 -0.45
N GLU A 46 7.52 -6.39 -0.20
CA GLU A 46 6.93 -7.30 -1.18
C GLU A 46 5.54 -6.82 -1.59
N LEU A 47 4.70 -6.47 -0.61
CA LEU A 47 3.34 -5.99 -0.89
C LEU A 47 3.35 -4.64 -1.61
N LEU A 48 4.24 -3.71 -1.23
CA LEU A 48 4.41 -2.44 -1.94
C LEU A 48 4.83 -2.67 -3.39
N GLY A 49 5.72 -3.64 -3.64
CA GLY A 49 6.12 -4.05 -4.99
C GLY A 49 4.94 -4.58 -5.80
N LYS A 50 4.13 -5.48 -5.22
CA LYS A 50 2.91 -6.03 -5.85
C LYS A 50 1.88 -4.94 -6.15
N ALA A 51 1.55 -4.09 -5.17
CA ALA A 51 0.57 -3.02 -5.32
C ALA A 51 0.98 -2.03 -6.43
N ARG A 52 2.27 -1.71 -6.53
CA ARG A 52 2.79 -0.83 -7.58
C ARG A 52 2.80 -1.50 -8.95
N ALA A 53 3.09 -2.81 -9.02
CA ALA A 53 2.98 -3.55 -10.26
C ALA A 53 1.53 -3.60 -10.73
N GLU A 54 0.57 -3.95 -9.86
CA GLU A 54 -0.87 -3.97 -10.16
C GLU A 54 -1.40 -2.61 -10.65
N CYS A 55 -0.85 -1.50 -10.16
CA CYS A 55 -1.21 -0.16 -10.65
C CYS A 55 -0.77 0.13 -12.10
N VAL A 56 0.18 -0.65 -12.65
CA VAL A 56 0.68 -0.52 -14.03
C VAL A 56 -0.14 -1.36 -15.03
N MET A 57 -1.06 -2.22 -14.56
CA MET A 57 -1.95 -3.01 -15.41
C MET A 57 -3.42 -2.77 -15.05
N PRO A 58 -4.30 -2.38 -15.99
CA PRO A 58 -5.71 -2.22 -15.71
C PRO A 58 -6.36 -3.60 -15.58
N THR A 59 -6.38 -4.15 -14.37
CA THR A 59 -7.10 -5.40 -14.09
C THR A 59 -8.51 -5.06 -13.61
N VAL A 60 -9.47 -5.18 -14.52
CA VAL A 60 -10.91 -5.05 -14.30
C VAL A 60 -11.41 -6.25 -13.50
N ASN A 61 -11.14 -6.32 -12.19
CA ASN A 61 -11.99 -7.09 -11.25
C ASN A 61 -11.64 -6.83 -9.78
N ARG A 62 -12.19 -5.76 -9.18
CA ARG A 62 -12.48 -5.71 -7.73
C ARG A 62 -13.97 -5.34 -7.63
N PRO A 63 -14.83 -6.19 -7.04
CA PRO A 63 -16.26 -5.90 -7.02
C PRO A 63 -16.48 -4.63 -6.20
N ALA A 64 -16.85 -3.58 -6.93
CA ALA A 64 -17.24 -2.30 -6.39
C ALA A 64 -18.53 -2.47 -5.60
N LEU A 65 -18.47 -2.28 -4.29
CA LEU A 65 -19.62 -1.81 -3.54
C LEU A 65 -19.08 -0.97 -2.38
N LEU A 66 -19.20 0.36 -2.57
CA LEU A 66 -18.95 1.48 -1.65
C LEU A 66 -17.61 2.24 -1.85
N ASP A 67 -17.63 3.06 -2.92
CA ASP A 67 -17.17 4.47 -2.99
C ASP A 67 -15.83 4.91 -2.38
N VAL A 68 -14.84 5.24 -3.22
CA VAL A 68 -14.44 6.62 -3.52
C VAL A 68 -13.17 6.58 -4.39
N GLY A 69 -13.25 7.13 -5.60
CA GLY A 69 -12.10 7.80 -6.21
C GLY A 69 -11.07 6.95 -6.95
N THR A 70 -11.45 6.06 -7.87
CA THR A 70 -10.53 5.67 -8.96
C THR A 70 -10.39 6.82 -9.97
N MET A 71 -9.81 7.90 -9.48
CA MET A 71 -9.20 8.95 -10.27
C MET A 71 -7.71 8.75 -10.08
N CYS A 72 -7.07 8.12 -11.06
CA CYS A 72 -5.63 8.09 -11.15
C CYS A 72 -5.16 9.56 -11.28
N PRO A 73 -4.44 10.15 -10.30
CA PRO A 73 -4.22 11.59 -10.24
C PRO A 73 -3.10 12.08 -11.18
N THR A 74 -2.91 11.43 -12.32
CA THR A 74 -1.87 11.80 -13.31
C THR A 74 -2.44 12.21 -14.67
N ARG A 75 -3.58 12.90 -14.69
CA ARG A 75 -3.93 13.79 -15.79
C ARG A 75 -4.18 15.20 -15.28
#